data_AF-A0A7X7KR54-F1
#
_entry.id   AF-A0A7X7KR54-F1
#
_cell.length_a   1.000
_cell.length_b   1.000
_cell.length_c   1.000
_cell.angle_alpha   90.00
_cell.angle_beta   90.00
_cell.angle_gamma   90.00
#
_symmetry.space_group_name_H-M   'P 1'
#
loop_
_entity.id
_entity.type
_entity.pdbx_description
1 polymer ?
#
loop_
_entity_poly.entity_id
_entity_poly.type
_entity_poly.pdbx_seq_one_letter_code
_entity_poly.pdbx_strand_id
1 'polypeptide(L)'
;MSSWRYPCVLLAVVVAVWAWSGIDVQDTRLTWFLETVPVLLTLPVLVLSARRFRLTTLVYTFIALHAVVLMVGGHYSYAKVPLG
;
A
#
# COMPACT_ATOMS: atom_id res chain seq x y z
N MET A 1 9.51 -24.49 2.89
CA MET A 1 8.43 -23.74 3.56
C MET A 1 7.67 -22.94 2.50
N SER A 2 6.37 -23.18 2.34
CA SER A 2 5.54 -22.74 1.19
C SER A 2 5.72 -21.26 0.84
N SER A 3 6.37 -21.01 -0.29
CA SER A 3 6.80 -19.70 -0.80
C SER A 3 5.67 -18.77 -1.23
N TRP A 4 4.41 -19.15 -1.00
CA TRP A 4 3.20 -18.37 -1.30
C TRP A 4 2.61 -17.67 -0.07
N ARG A 5 2.98 -18.07 1.16
CA ARG A 5 2.39 -17.49 2.39
C ARG A 5 2.84 -16.04 2.62
N TYR A 6 4.12 -15.76 2.40
CA TYR A 6 4.71 -14.41 2.57
C TYR A 6 4.00 -13.31 1.75
N PRO A 7 3.85 -13.45 0.42
CA PRO A 7 3.17 -12.43 -0.38
C PRO A 7 1.69 -12.29 0.00
N CYS A 8 1.01 -13.37 0.40
CA CYS A 8 -0.36 -13.29 0.90
C CYS A 8 -0.47 -12.53 2.22
N VAL A 9 0.46 -12.72 3.15
CA VAL A 9 0.51 -11.98 4.43
C VAL A 9 0.78 -10.50 4.17
N LEU A 10 1.72 -10.18 3.29
CA LEU A 10 2.01 -8.80 2.88
C LEU A 10 0.79 -8.13 2.24
N LEU A 11 0.09 -8.84 1.35
CA LEU A 11 -1.14 -8.35 0.73
C LEU A 11 -2.21 -8.05 1.80
N ALA A 12 -2.41 -8.97 2.75
CA ALA A 12 -3.38 -8.79 3.83
C ALA A 12 -3.04 -7.57 4.70
N VAL A 13 -1.75 -7.38 5.03
CA VAL A 13 -1.28 -6.19 5.78
C VAL A 13 -1.55 -4.92 4.98
N VAL A 14 -1.21 -4.88 3.70
CA VAL A 14 -1.43 -3.69 2.85
C VAL A 14 -2.92 -3.34 2.76
N VAL A 15 -3.80 -4.34 2.59
CA VAL A 15 -5.26 -4.12 2.57
C VAL A 15 -5.78 -3.65 3.92
N ALA A 16 -5.27 -4.19 5.03
CA ALA A 16 -5.65 -3.74 6.36
C ALA A 16 -5.22 -2.28 6.62
N VAL A 17 -4.00 -1.90 6.23
CA VAL A 17 -3.51 -0.52 6.33
C VAL A 17 -4.30 0.41 5.42
N TRP A 18 -4.67 -0.05 4.21
CA TRP A 18 -5.54 0.71 3.30
C TRP A 18 -6.92 0.98 3.89
N ALA A 19 -7.55 -0.05 4.45
CA ALA A 19 -8.84 0.09 5.11
C ALA A 19 -8.75 1.01 6.33
N TRP A 20 -7.68 0.90 7.13
CA TRP A 20 -7.46 1.78 8.27
C TRP A 20 -7.24 3.24 7.87
N SER A 21 -6.45 3.50 6.82
CA SER A 21 -6.13 4.88 6.42
C SER A 21 -7.34 5.65 5.89
N GLY A 22 -8.40 4.94 5.46
CA GLY A 22 -9.67 5.52 5.01
C GLY A 22 -10.72 5.78 6.10
N ILE A 23 -10.49 5.35 7.36
CA ILE A 23 -11.49 5.48 8.44
C ILE A 23 -11.54 6.90 9.03
N ASP A 24 -10.48 7.70 8.89
CA ASP A 24 -10.42 9.06 9.49
C ASP A 24 -9.62 10.04 8.60
N VAL A 25 -10.08 10.21 7.35
CA VAL A 25 -9.42 11.10 6.38
C VAL A 25 -9.63 12.56 6.79
N GLN A 26 -8.55 13.25 7.12
CA GLN A 26 -8.58 14.60 7.73
C GLN A 26 -9.00 15.74 6.77
N ASP A 27 -8.87 15.57 5.45
CA ASP A 27 -9.18 16.63 4.48
C ASP A 27 -10.36 16.27 3.56
N THR A 28 -10.14 15.52 2.48
CA THR A 28 -11.21 15.13 1.55
C THR A 28 -10.95 13.73 1.04
N ARG A 29 -11.98 12.88 1.10
CA ARG A 29 -11.92 11.48 0.64
C ARG A 29 -11.41 11.32 -0.79
N LEU A 30 -11.61 12.34 -1.65
CA LEU A 30 -11.16 12.37 -3.03
C LEU A 30 -9.63 12.55 -3.13
N THR A 31 -9.03 13.42 -2.31
CA THR A 31 -7.58 13.61 -2.24
C THR A 31 -6.90 12.35 -1.72
N TRP A 32 -7.42 11.77 -0.63
CA TRP A 32 -6.98 10.49 -0.12
C TRP A 32 -7.08 9.39 -1.20
N PHE A 33 -8.19 9.32 -1.92
CA PHE A 33 -8.37 8.33 -2.98
C PHE A 33 -7.30 8.50 -4.07
N LEU A 34 -7.05 9.72 -4.56
CA LEU A 34 -6.02 9.98 -5.57
C LEU A 34 -4.61 9.61 -5.11
N GLU A 35 -4.30 9.83 -3.83
CA GLU A 35 -3.01 9.44 -3.25
C GLU A 35 -2.88 7.93 -3.03
N THR A 36 -4.00 7.22 -2.85
CA THR A 36 -4.02 5.78 -2.61
C THR A 36 -4.28 4.94 -3.88
N VAL A 37 -4.71 5.58 -4.98
CA VAL A 37 -4.85 4.99 -6.32
C VAL A 37 -3.58 4.25 -6.80
N PRO A 38 -2.37 4.80 -6.63
CA PRO A 38 -1.14 4.09 -6.99
C PRO A 38 -1.02 2.74 -6.27
N VAL A 39 -1.39 2.68 -4.99
CA VAL A 39 -1.35 1.43 -4.23
C VAL A 39 -2.43 0.45 -4.70
N LEU A 40 -3.64 0.95 -4.95
CA LEU A 40 -4.74 0.18 -5.53
C LEU A 40 -4.40 -0.40 -6.90
N LEU A 41 -3.59 0.28 -7.71
CA LEU A 41 -3.08 -0.22 -8.99
C LEU A 41 -1.90 -1.18 -8.81
N THR A 42 -1.02 -0.93 -7.83
CA THR A 42 0.18 -1.74 -7.60
C THR A 42 -0.16 -3.12 -7.04
N LEU A 43 -1.20 -3.25 -6.21
CA LEU A 43 -1.67 -4.53 -5.66
C LEU A 43 -2.03 -5.57 -6.75
N PRO A 44 -2.95 -5.30 -7.69
CA PRO A 44 -3.29 -6.24 -8.75
C PRO A 44 -2.11 -6.49 -9.70
N VAL A 45 -1.26 -5.47 -9.96
CA VAL A 45 -0.03 -5.64 -10.74
C VAL A 45 0.93 -6.62 -10.06
N LEU A 46 1.07 -6.57 -8.73
CA LEU A 46 1.87 -7.52 -7.96
C LEU A 46 1.29 -8.93 -7.98
N VAL A 47 -0.03 -9.07 -7.89
CA VAL A 47 -0.71 -10.38 -7.94
C VAL A 47 -0.60 -11.00 -9.33
N LEU A 48 -0.78 -10.22 -10.39
CA LEU A 48 -0.63 -10.66 -11.77
C LEU A 48 0.83 -10.97 -12.10
N SER A 49 1.76 -10.13 -11.64
CA SER A 49 3.20 -10.38 -11.80
C SER A 49 3.62 -11.62 -11.03
N ALA A 50 3.10 -11.88 -9.83
CA ALA A 50 3.42 -13.09 -9.06
C ALA A 50 3.08 -14.40 -9.79
N ARG A 51 2.09 -14.38 -10.70
CA ARG A 51 1.76 -15.53 -11.56
C ARG A 51 2.75 -15.75 -12.70
N ARG A 52 3.41 -14.69 -13.19
CA ARG A 52 4.30 -14.74 -14.37
C ARG A 52 5.78 -14.71 -14.00
N PHE A 53 6.15 -13.93 -12.99
CA PHE A 53 7.49 -13.74 -12.45
C PHE A 53 7.44 -13.58 -10.93
N ARG A 54 7.98 -14.55 -10.18
CA ARG A 54 8.09 -14.45 -8.72
C ARG A 54 9.20 -13.44 -8.39
N LEU A 55 8.81 -12.21 -8.05
CA LEU A 55 9.74 -11.19 -7.57
C LEU A 55 10.41 -11.67 -6.27
N THR A 56 11.64 -11.24 -6.02
CA THR A 56 12.35 -11.58 -4.78
C THR A 56 11.63 -10.95 -3.59
N THR A 57 11.73 -11.59 -2.42
CA THR A 57 11.11 -11.11 -1.17
C THR A 57 11.50 -9.67 -0.85
N LEU A 58 12.73 -9.27 -1.21
CA LEU A 58 13.26 -7.90 -1.08
C LEU A 58 12.44 -6.86 -1.85
N VAL A 59 12.05 -7.18 -3.10
CA VAL A 59 11.25 -6.27 -3.93
C VAL A 59 9.84 -6.12 -3.36
N TYR A 60 9.23 -7.22 -2.89
CA TYR A 60 7.94 -7.16 -2.20
C TYR A 60 8.00 -6.26 -0.96
N THR A 61 9.08 -6.34 -0.18
CA THR A 61 9.28 -5.47 0.99
C THR A 61 9.38 -3.99 0.60
N PHE A 62 10.15 -3.66 -0.44
CA PHE A 62 10.26 -2.28 -0.91
C PHE A 62 8.93 -1.72 -1.40
N ILE A 63 8.16 -2.50 -2.16
CA ILE A 63 6.84 -2.07 -2.63
C ILE A 63 5.87 -1.87 -1.46
N ALA A 64 5.87 -2.77 -0.49
CA ALA A 64 5.05 -2.63 0.71
C ALA A 64 5.44 -1.41 1.53
N LEU A 65 6.73 -1.14 1.71
CA LEU A 65 7.23 0.05 2.40
C LEU A 65 6.75 1.33 1.68
N HIS A 66 6.90 1.37 0.36
CA HIS A 66 6.48 2.53 -0.44
C HIS A 66 4.96 2.74 -0.39
N ALA A 67 4.19 1.65 -0.43
CA ALA A 67 2.73 1.69 -0.27
C ALA A 67 2.32 2.23 1.10
N VAL A 68 3.00 1.84 2.18
CA VAL A 68 2.75 2.36 3.52
C VAL A 68 3.07 3.86 3.59
N VAL A 69 4.20 4.30 3.03
CA VAL A 69 4.56 5.73 2.99
C VAL A 69 3.48 6.56 2.28
N LEU A 70 2.98 6.08 1.13
CA LEU A 70 1.90 6.75 0.40
C LEU A 70 0.59 6.79 1.20
N MET A 71 0.21 5.68 1.85
CA MET A 71 -1.00 5.65 2.68
C MET A 71 -0.91 6.56 3.90
N VAL A 72 0.26 6.64 4.54
CA VAL A 72 0.50 7.54 5.68
C VAL A 72 0.48 8.99 5.20
N GLY A 73 1.12 9.30 4.07
CA GLY A 73 1.06 10.62 3.44
C GLY A 73 -0.37 11.08 3.15
N GLY A 74 -1.19 10.20 2.55
CA GLY A 74 -2.60 10.51 2.24
C GLY A 74 -3.54 10.52 3.43
N HIS A 75 -3.20 9.82 4.51
CA HIS A 75 -3.95 9.88 5.76
C HIS A 75 -3.72 11.20 6.50
N TYR A 76 -2.45 11.64 6.58
CA TYR A 76 -2.10 12.90 7.24
C TYR A 76 -2.30 14.13 6.36
N SER A 77 -2.51 13.96 5.05
CA SER A 77 -2.40 15.01 4.03
C SER A 77 -0.99 15.59 4.02
N TYR A 78 -0.33 15.60 2.86
CA TYR A 78 1.03 16.16 2.73
C TYR A 78 1.14 17.62 3.21
N ALA A 79 0.01 18.32 3.38
CA ALA A 79 -0.08 19.67 3.92
C ALA A 79 -0.09 19.78 5.45
N LYS A 80 -0.34 18.69 6.19
CA LYS A 80 -0.52 18.70 7.67
C LYS A 80 0.43 17.78 8.41
N VAL A 81 1.46 17.24 7.75
CA VAL A 81 2.49 16.47 8.44
C VAL A 81 3.23 17.41 9.39
N PRO A 82 3.18 17.21 10.72
CA PRO A 82 3.76 18.14 11.70
C PRO A 82 5.31 18.17 11.71
N LEU A 83 5.94 17.52 10.72
CA LEU A 83 7.38 17.47 10.48
C LEU A 83 7.80 18.23 9.21
N GLY A 84 6.88 18.99 8.60
CA GLY A 84 7.16 19.92 7.50
C GLY A 84 7.57 21.30 7.99
#